data_AF-A0A2T7DSC7-F1
#
_entry.id   AF-A0A2T7DSC7-F1
#
_cell.length_a   1.000
_cell.length_b   1.000
_cell.length_c   1.000
_cell.angle_alpha   90.00
_cell.angle_beta   90.00
_cell.angle_gamma   90.00
#
_symmetry.space_group_name_H-M   'P 1'
#
loop_
_entity.id
_entity.type
_entity.pdbx_description
1 polymer ?
#
loop_
_entity_poly.entity_id
_entity_poly.type
_entity_poly.pdbx_seq_one_letter_code
_entity_poly.pdbx_strand_id
1 'polypeptide(L)'
;MQQNGQKTFQAATTITVGNGSTTSFWHCGWFRGQRPIDFAPNLFSISRKKNRMLGDALRNNNWTKDLNFHYPSFSLQHLQEFVNLWKATQTISLNAESQDEITWKFTANGNYSARSAYNAQFIGSTITNFDTLFWRTWAPASCKLFS
;
A
#
# COMPACT_ATOMS: atom_id res chain seq x y z
N MET A 1 12.39 -8.24 6.87
CA MET A 1 11.06 -8.79 7.22
C MET A 1 9.96 -7.73 7.44
N GLN A 2 10.26 -6.42 7.46
CA GLN A 2 9.26 -5.37 7.77
C GLN A 2 8.39 -4.90 6.57
N GLN A 3 8.72 -5.25 5.33
CA GLN A 3 8.06 -4.69 4.13
C GLN A 3 6.73 -5.36 3.75
N ASN A 4 6.45 -6.58 4.22
CA ASN A 4 5.23 -7.30 3.81
C ASN A 4 3.97 -6.73 4.46
N GLY A 5 4.02 -6.34 5.74
CA GLY A 5 2.84 -5.87 6.47
C GLY A 5 2.22 -4.59 5.90
N GLN A 6 3.04 -3.65 5.43
CA GLN A 6 2.56 -2.40 4.84
C GLN A 6 1.80 -2.62 3.53
N LYS A 7 2.28 -3.54 2.69
CA LYS A 7 1.61 -3.88 1.42
C LYS A 7 0.26 -4.55 1.68
N THR A 8 0.19 -5.47 2.64
CA THR A 8 -1.07 -6.14 3.00
C THR A 8 -2.09 -5.16 3.58
N PHE A 9 -1.64 -4.23 4.43
CA PHE A 9 -2.50 -3.18 4.99
C PHE A 9 -3.03 -2.23 3.91
N GLN A 10 -2.21 -1.85 2.94
CA GLN A 10 -2.64 -1.01 1.82
C GLN A 10 -3.61 -1.74 0.89
N ALA A 11 -3.41 -3.04 0.63
CA ALA A 11 -4.37 -3.84 -0.12
C ALA A 11 -5.72 -3.96 0.60
N ALA A 12 -5.68 -4.00 1.93
CA ALA A 12 -6.84 -4.12 2.80
C ALA A 12 -7.62 -2.81 3.03
N THR A 13 -7.08 -1.67 2.60
CA THR A 13 -7.71 -0.35 2.78
C THR A 13 -8.13 0.27 1.45
N THR A 14 -9.20 1.06 1.48
CA THR A 14 -9.64 1.94 0.39
C THR A 14 -9.51 3.37 0.87
N ILE A 15 -8.93 4.24 0.04
CA ILE A 15 -8.77 5.66 0.36
C ILE A 15 -9.78 6.44 -0.45
N THR A 16 -10.67 7.16 0.24
CA THR A 16 -11.56 8.16 -0.35
C THR A 16 -10.85 9.51 -0.24
N VAL A 17 -10.48 10.06 -1.39
CA VAL A 17 -9.77 11.34 -1.44
C VAL A 17 -10.76 12.49 -1.23
N GLY A 18 -10.51 13.31 -0.21
CA GLY A 18 -11.18 14.58 0.03
C GLY A 18 -10.25 15.73 -0.36
N ASN A 19 -9.67 16.38 0.65
CA ASN A 19 -8.75 17.51 0.49
C ASN A 19 -7.31 17.10 0.12
N GLY A 20 -6.98 15.80 0.18
CA GLY A 20 -5.67 15.26 -0.18
C GLY A 20 -4.55 15.57 0.82
N SER A 21 -4.87 16.06 2.02
CA SER A 21 -3.89 16.50 3.02
C SER A 21 -3.19 15.35 3.77
N THR A 22 -3.84 14.19 3.88
CA THR A 22 -3.27 13.02 4.58
C THR A 22 -2.89 11.90 3.60
N THR A 23 -3.34 12.01 2.35
CA THR A 23 -3.03 11.05 1.30
C THR A 23 -1.68 11.35 0.65
N SER A 24 -0.74 10.41 0.69
CA SER A 24 0.57 10.56 0.02
C SER A 24 0.44 10.45 -1.50
N PHE A 25 1.10 11.35 -2.25
CA PHE A 25 1.09 11.33 -3.71
C PHE A 25 1.71 10.04 -4.27
N TRP A 26 2.89 9.61 -3.81
CA TRP A 26 3.55 8.44 -4.41
C TRP A 26 3.14 7.11 -3.80
N HIS A 27 2.79 7.10 -2.52
CA HIS A 27 2.66 5.89 -1.72
C HIS A 27 1.22 5.45 -1.46
N CYS A 28 0.22 6.30 -1.70
CA CYS A 28 -1.18 5.96 -1.50
C CYS A 28 -1.89 5.64 -2.82
N GLY A 29 -2.86 4.73 -2.75
CA GLY A 29 -3.63 4.22 -3.89
C GLY A 29 -4.76 5.13 -4.35
N TRP A 30 -4.52 6.44 -4.49
CA TRP A 30 -5.58 7.41 -4.77
C TRP A 30 -6.15 7.32 -6.19
N PHE A 31 -5.47 6.65 -7.12
CA PHE A 31 -5.97 6.44 -8.48
C PHE A 31 -6.44 5.00 -8.65
N ARG A 32 -7.76 4.76 -8.62
CA ARG A 32 -8.34 3.41 -8.80
C ARG A 32 -7.75 2.37 -7.83
N GLY A 33 -7.35 2.77 -6.63
CA GLY A 33 -6.66 1.90 -5.66
C GLY A 33 -5.19 1.61 -5.98
N GLN A 34 -4.65 2.18 -7.07
CA GLN A 34 -3.26 2.00 -7.49
C GLN A 34 -2.40 3.18 -7.05
N ARG A 35 -1.17 2.86 -6.62
CA ARG A 35 -0.19 3.88 -6.20
C ARG A 35 0.60 4.34 -7.41
N PRO A 36 0.92 5.64 -7.54
CA PRO A 36 1.78 6.12 -8.60
C PRO A 36 3.14 5.43 -8.70
N ILE A 37 3.72 4.98 -7.58
CA ILE A 37 4.97 4.21 -7.60
C ILE A 37 4.85 2.86 -8.34
N ASP A 38 3.65 2.28 -8.41
CA ASP A 38 3.44 0.95 -9.02
C ASP A 38 3.38 1.03 -10.55
N PHE A 39 2.88 2.13 -11.12
CA PHE A 39 2.74 2.30 -12.57
C PHE A 39 3.68 3.36 -13.17
N ALA A 40 4.34 4.17 -12.34
CA ALA A 40 5.33 5.17 -12.74
C ALA A 40 6.63 5.10 -11.89
N PRO A 41 7.30 3.92 -11.83
CA PRO A 41 8.48 3.73 -10.98
C PRO A 41 9.71 4.52 -11.46
N ASN A 42 9.88 4.72 -12.78
CA ASN A 42 11.01 5.49 -13.30
C ASN A 42 10.81 6.97 -13.01
N LEU A 43 9.57 7.47 -13.11
CA LEU A 43 9.24 8.83 -12.70
C LEU A 43 9.48 9.08 -11.21
N PHE A 44 9.15 8.10 -10.36
CA PHE A 44 9.45 8.17 -8.93
C PHE A 44 10.95 8.26 -8.65
N SER A 45 11.78 7.58 -9.46
CA SER A 45 13.24 7.59 -9.29
C SER A 45 13.85 8.98 -9.51
N ILE A 46 13.33 9.74 -10.48
CA ILE A 46 13.78 11.09 -10.82
C ILE A 46 13.06 12.20 -10.04
N SER A 47 12.13 11.84 -9.15
CA SER A 47 11.41 12.79 -8.30
C SER A 47 12.24 13.17 -7.07
N ARG A 48 12.37 14.47 -6.82
CA ARG A 48 13.07 15.01 -5.65
C ARG A 48 12.26 14.88 -4.35
N LYS A 49 10.92 14.97 -4.43
CA LYS A 49 10.03 14.91 -3.26
C LYS A 49 9.13 13.68 -3.33
N LYS A 50 9.49 12.67 -2.55
CA LYS A 50 8.80 11.37 -2.49
C LYS A 50 7.68 11.33 -1.46
N ASN A 51 7.74 12.17 -0.44
CA ASN A 51 6.77 12.22 0.66
C ASN A 51 5.76 13.36 0.54
N ARG A 52 5.51 13.89 -0.66
CA ARG A 52 4.54 14.97 -0.86
C ARG A 52 3.10 14.45 -0.71
N MET A 53 2.23 15.25 -0.10
CA MET A 53 0.80 14.96 0.01
C MET A 53 0.07 15.29 -1.29
N LEU A 54 -1.03 14.60 -1.56
CA LEU A 54 -1.79 14.69 -2.81
C LEU A 54 -2.34 16.11 -3.03
N GLY A 55 -2.85 16.75 -1.96
CA GLY A 55 -3.34 18.12 -1.99
C GLY A 55 -2.27 19.10 -2.45
N ASP A 56 -1.09 19.04 -1.84
CA ASP A 56 0.05 19.90 -2.19
C ASP A 56 0.65 19.58 -3.56
N ALA A 57 0.61 18.31 -3.96
CA ALA A 57 1.09 17.82 -5.25
C ALA A 57 0.25 18.39 -6.40
N LEU A 58 -1.08 18.32 -6.28
CA LEU A 58 -2.00 18.78 -7.31
C LEU A 58 -2.12 20.31 -7.33
N ARG A 59 -1.96 20.97 -6.18
CA ARG A 59 -1.95 22.44 -6.11
C ARG A 59 -0.86 22.99 -7.05
N ASN A 60 -1.27 23.80 -8.02
CA ASN A 60 -0.39 24.40 -9.03
C ASN A 60 0.51 23.40 -9.80
N ASN A 61 0.08 22.14 -9.92
CA ASN A 61 0.86 21.05 -10.50
C ASN A 61 2.27 20.94 -9.90
N ASN A 62 2.42 21.17 -8.60
CA ASN A 62 3.73 21.16 -7.96
C ASN A 62 4.46 19.82 -8.09
N TRP A 63 3.73 18.71 -8.25
CA TRP A 63 4.34 17.39 -8.50
C TRP A 63 5.21 17.36 -9.77
N THR A 64 4.88 18.11 -10.82
CA THR A 64 5.71 18.16 -12.03
C THR A 64 7.01 18.91 -11.78
N LYS A 65 6.98 19.93 -10.90
CA LYS A 65 8.18 20.68 -10.48
C LYS A 65 9.13 19.82 -9.66
N ASP A 66 8.66 18.74 -9.04
CA ASP A 66 9.52 17.84 -8.27
C ASP A 66 10.37 16.95 -9.17
N LEU A 67 9.96 16.75 -10.43
CA LEU A 67 10.65 15.90 -11.38
C LEU A 67 11.93 16.57 -11.90
N ASN A 68 13.01 15.80 -11.94
CA ASN A 68 14.25 16.23 -12.58
C ASN A 68 14.22 15.88 -14.08
N PHE A 69 13.70 16.78 -14.92
CA PHE A 69 13.71 16.60 -16.37
C PHE A 69 15.10 16.68 -17.00
N HIS A 70 16.09 17.22 -16.30
CA HIS A 70 17.50 17.26 -16.74
C HIS A 70 18.26 15.97 -16.38
N TYR A 71 17.54 14.88 -16.08
CA TYR A 71 18.16 13.60 -15.78
C TYR A 71 18.95 13.08 -16.99
N PRO A 72 20.24 12.73 -16.85
CA PRO A 72 21.12 12.38 -17.97
C PRO A 72 20.60 11.22 -18.84
N SER A 73 19.85 10.29 -18.24
CA SER A 73 19.30 9.12 -18.90
C SER A 73 17.77 9.21 -19.04
N PHE A 74 17.23 10.41 -19.26
CA PHE A 74 15.80 10.58 -19.52
C PHE A 74 15.39 9.81 -20.78
N SER A 75 14.45 8.88 -20.64
CA SER A 75 14.05 7.93 -21.68
C SER A 75 12.58 8.07 -22.05
N LEU A 76 12.18 7.46 -23.17
CA LEU A 76 10.77 7.42 -23.60
C LEU A 76 9.83 6.82 -22.53
N GLN A 77 10.33 5.88 -21.73
CA GLN A 77 9.57 5.27 -20.64
C GLN A 77 9.18 6.30 -19.57
N HIS A 78 10.07 7.24 -19.24
CA HIS A 78 9.76 8.34 -18.32
C HIS A 78 8.64 9.23 -18.88
N LEU A 79 8.67 9.52 -20.19
CA LEU A 79 7.63 10.34 -20.83
C LEU A 79 6.28 9.61 -20.85
N GLN A 80 6.26 8.31 -21.13
CA GLN A 80 5.04 7.50 -21.09
C GLN A 80 4.44 7.46 -19.68
N GLU A 81 5.27 7.21 -18.66
CA GLU A 81 4.86 7.23 -17.26
C GLU A 81 4.34 8.62 -16.84
N PHE A 82 4.98 9.69 -17.31
CA PHE A 82 4.54 11.06 -17.06
C PHE A 82 3.13 11.31 -17.61
N VAL A 83 2.87 10.92 -18.86
CA VAL A 83 1.56 11.09 -19.49
C VAL A 83 0.49 10.28 -18.76
N ASN A 84 0.80 9.05 -18.37
CA ASN A 84 -0.13 8.20 -17.61
C ASN A 84 -0.46 8.81 -16.25
N LEU A 85 0.55 9.28 -15.51
CA LEU A 85 0.38 9.94 -14.23
C LEU A 85 -0.37 11.26 -14.38
N TRP A 86 -0.06 12.06 -15.40
CA TRP A 86 -0.75 13.30 -15.71
C TRP A 86 -2.24 13.05 -15.94
N LYS A 87 -2.60 12.08 -16.79
CA LYS A 87 -4.00 11.67 -17.01
C LYS A 87 -4.68 11.26 -15.69
N ALA A 88 -4.00 10.49 -14.84
CA ALA A 88 -4.52 10.10 -13.54
C ALA A 88 -4.81 11.32 -12.65
N THR A 89 -3.91 12.32 -12.61
CA THR A 89 -4.14 13.53 -11.82
C THR A 89 -5.35 14.35 -12.29
N GLN A 90 -5.66 14.34 -13.60
CA GLN A 90 -6.83 15.04 -14.14
C GLN A 90 -8.16 14.39 -13.76
N THR A 91 -8.15 13.11 -13.36
CA THR A 91 -9.37 12.41 -12.92
C THR A 91 -9.76 12.70 -11.49
N ILE A 92 -8.89 13.39 -10.73
CA ILE A 92 -9.14 13.70 -9.33
C ILE A 92 -9.65 15.11 -9.20
N SER A 93 -10.79 15.26 -8.54
CA SER A 93 -11.29 16.52 -8.03
C SER A 93 -11.12 16.53 -6.52
N LEU A 94 -10.22 17.36 -6.01
CA LEU A 94 -10.06 17.56 -4.57
C LEU A 94 -11.22 18.42 -4.05
N ASN A 95 -11.81 18.01 -2.93
CA ASN A 95 -12.80 18.80 -2.21
C ASN A 95 -12.16 19.34 -0.93
N ALA A 96 -12.00 20.67 -0.86
CA ALA A 96 -11.35 21.36 0.24
C ALA A 96 -12.13 21.23 1.58
N GLU A 97 -13.43 20.97 1.53
CA GLU A 97 -14.30 20.90 2.69
C GLU A 97 -14.38 19.50 3.32
N SER A 98 -13.97 18.46 2.58
CA SER A 98 -13.97 17.07 3.05
C SER A 98 -12.57 16.60 3.41
N GLN A 99 -12.41 15.93 4.55
CA GLN A 99 -11.15 15.25 4.88
C GLN A 99 -11.02 13.93 4.11
N ASP A 100 -9.78 13.49 3.91
CA ASP A 100 -9.49 12.17 3.35
C ASP A 100 -9.96 11.08 4.32
N GLU A 101 -10.61 10.04 3.81
CA GLU A 101 -11.12 8.92 4.59
C GLU A 101 -10.44 7.61 4.18
N ILE A 102 -10.05 6.79 5.17
CA ILE A 102 -9.47 5.47 4.95
C ILE A 102 -10.45 4.43 5.49
N THR A 103 -11.00 3.61 4.62
CA THR A 103 -11.94 2.54 4.97
C THR A 103 -11.28 1.16 4.88
N TRP A 104 -11.63 0.28 5.81
CA TRP A 104 -11.14 -1.09 5.91
C TRP A 104 -12.05 -2.05 5.13
N LYS A 105 -11.50 -2.80 4.18
CA LYS A 105 -12.28 -3.66 3.25
C LYS A 105 -12.84 -4.92 3.91
N PHE A 106 -12.26 -5.39 5.02
CA PHE A 106 -12.64 -6.67 5.65
C PHE A 106 -13.67 -6.53 6.78
N THR A 107 -14.28 -5.36 6.93
CA THR A 107 -15.40 -5.14 7.85
C THR A 107 -16.53 -4.43 7.12
N ALA A 108 -17.77 -4.86 7.36
CA ALA A 108 -18.95 -4.27 6.69
C ALA A 108 -19.20 -2.80 7.07
N ASN A 109 -18.69 -2.38 8.23
CA ASN A 109 -18.76 -1.00 8.70
C ASN A 109 -17.56 -0.15 8.26
N GLY A 110 -16.59 -0.71 7.52
CA GLY A 110 -15.41 0.03 7.06
C GLY A 110 -14.39 0.36 8.15
N ASN A 111 -14.59 -0.08 9.41
CA ASN A 111 -13.70 0.25 10.51
C ASN A 111 -12.60 -0.80 10.70
N TYR A 112 -11.38 -0.31 10.95
CA TYR A 112 -10.26 -1.15 11.34
C TYR A 112 -10.47 -1.75 12.73
N SER A 113 -10.15 -3.04 12.88
CA SER A 113 -9.94 -3.68 14.19
C SER A 113 -8.77 -4.64 14.13
N ALA A 114 -8.01 -4.74 15.23
CA ALA A 114 -6.89 -5.69 15.33
C ALA A 114 -7.32 -7.14 15.00
N ARG A 115 -8.54 -7.52 15.44
CA ARG A 115 -9.14 -8.83 15.13
C ARG A 115 -9.33 -9.04 13.63
N SER A 116 -9.90 -8.05 12.93
CA SER A 116 -10.11 -8.15 11.47
C SER A 116 -8.79 -8.15 10.68
N ALA A 117 -7.77 -7.41 11.15
CA ALA A 117 -6.45 -7.40 10.54
C ALA A 117 -5.72 -8.73 10.71
N TYR A 118 -5.80 -9.33 11.90
CA TYR A 118 -5.30 -10.68 12.15
C TYR A 118 -5.98 -11.69 11.23
N ASN A 119 -7.32 -11.69 11.18
CA ASN A 119 -8.07 -12.60 10.30
C ASN A 119 -7.69 -12.42 8.82
N ALA A 120 -7.48 -11.19 8.37
CA ALA A 120 -7.08 -10.89 7.00
C ALA A 120 -5.73 -11.52 6.60
N GLN A 121 -4.81 -11.73 7.55
CA GLN A 121 -3.53 -12.40 7.28
C GLN A 121 -3.68 -13.89 6.93
N PHE A 122 -4.79 -14.51 7.36
CA PHE A 122 -5.06 -15.94 7.15
C PHE A 122 -6.08 -16.19 6.04
N ILE A 123 -6.56 -15.16 5.34
CA ILE A 123 -7.44 -15.33 4.18
C ILE A 123 -6.69 -16.11 3.10
N GLY A 124 -7.24 -17.26 2.70
CA GLY A 124 -6.61 -18.17 1.74
C GLY A 124 -5.58 -19.13 2.33
N SER A 125 -5.34 -19.10 3.65
CA SER A 125 -4.57 -20.15 4.31
C SER A 125 -5.38 -21.44 4.37
N THR A 126 -4.84 -22.52 3.81
CA THR A 126 -5.39 -23.86 4.04
C THR A 126 -5.03 -24.32 5.44
N ILE A 127 -6.02 -24.78 6.19
CA ILE A 127 -5.79 -25.43 7.49
C ILE A 127 -5.10 -26.76 7.20
N THR A 128 -3.78 -26.76 7.18
CA THR A 128 -3.00 -27.99 7.21
C THR A 128 -3.03 -28.50 8.65
N ASN A 129 -3.34 -29.79 8.83
CA ASN A 129 -3.32 -30.48 10.13
C ASN A 129 -1.88 -30.64 10.66
N PHE A 130 -1.17 -29.54 10.87
CA PHE A 130 0.18 -29.52 11.42
C PHE A 130 0.24 -30.06 12.86
N ASP A 131 -0.89 -30.08 13.58
CA ASP A 131 -0.99 -30.72 14.89
C ASP A 131 -0.60 -32.20 14.85
N THR A 132 -0.83 -32.88 13.71
CA THR A 132 -0.44 -34.30 13.56
C THR A 132 1.04 -34.51 13.20
N LEU A 133 1.71 -33.47 12.69
CA LEU A 133 3.08 -33.53 12.16
C LEU A 133 4.15 -33.11 13.17
N PHE A 134 3.89 -32.12 14.02
CA PHE A 134 4.87 -31.66 15.01
C PHE A 134 4.73 -32.34 16.38
N TRP A 135 3.51 -32.72 16.79
CA TRP A 135 3.27 -33.28 18.12
C TRP A 135 3.37 -34.81 18.21
N ARG A 136 3.65 -35.51 17.11
CA ARG A 136 3.98 -36.94 17.18
C ARG A 136 5.46 -37.11 17.56
N THR A 137 5.61 -37.45 18.85
CA THR A 137 6.78 -38.08 19.49
C THR A 137 8.06 -37.25 19.59
N TRP A 138 8.04 -36.23 20.46
CA TRP A 138 9.24 -35.78 21.18
C TRP A 138 9.20 -36.25 22.64
N ALA A 139 8.90 -37.53 22.85
CA ALA A 139 9.03 -38.17 24.15
C ALA A 139 9.75 -39.51 23.93
N PRO A 140 11.01 -39.64 24.34
CA PRO A 140 11.67 -40.95 24.39
C PRO A 140 10.89 -41.84 25.37
N ALA A 141 10.47 -43.02 24.92
CA ALA A 141 9.87 -44.01 25.79
C ALA A 141 10.96 -44.62 26.70
N SER A 142 11.20 -44.01 27.85
CA SER A 142 12.02 -44.64 28.89
C SER A 142 11.59 -44.21 30.30
N CYS A 143 10.42 -44.66 30.73
CA CYS A 143 10.15 -44.80 32.16
C CYS A 143 10.58 -46.21 32.58
N LYS A 144 11.79 -46.34 33.14
CA LYS A 144 12.15 -47.53 33.92
C LYS A 144 11.59 -47.33 35.33
N LEU A 145 10.53 -48.07 35.66
CA LEU A 145 10.05 -48.23 37.02
C LEU A 145 10.96 -49.24 37.71
N PHE A 146 11.56 -48.85 38.84
CA PHE A 146 12.24 -49.77 39.75
C PHE A 146 11.28 -50.09 40.90
N SER A 147 11.07 -51.39 41.16
CA SER A 147 10.31 -51.92 42.29
C SER A 147 11.13 -51.91 43.57
#